data_AF-A0A2S6XHI5-F1
#
_entry.id   AF-A0A2S6XHI5-F1
#
_cell.length_a   1.000
_cell.length_b   1.000
_cell.length_c   1.000
_cell.angle_alpha   90.00
_cell.angle_beta   90.00
_cell.angle_gamma   90.00
#
_symmetry.space_group_name_H-M   'P 1'
#
loop_
_entity.id
_entity.type
_entity.pdbx_description
1 polymer ?
#
loop_
_entity_poly.entity_id
_entity_poly.type
_entity_poly.pdbx_seq_one_letter_code
_entity_poly.pdbx_strand_id
1 'polypeptide(L)'
;MSSDIEMDLAGMKEAGRVVRGEIGDDAKVADFDLDTKTPKATLKDCVDLSQYETYDVQANKVVPPPMNQPLRYIATATAERWDGRRLVTDINATAAGRA
;
A
#
# COMPACT_ATOMS: atom_id res chain seq x y z
N MET A 1 8.15 5.16 -8.24
CA MET A 1 7.48 4.04 -7.55
C MET A 1 8.43 3.15 -6.76
N SER A 2 9.31 2.31 -7.35
CA SER A 2 10.23 1.49 -6.50
C SER A 2 11.14 2.34 -5.60
N SER A 3 11.68 3.43 -6.16
CA SER A 3 12.61 4.31 -5.45
C SER A 3 11.98 5.03 -4.25
N ASP A 4 10.69 5.36 -4.30
CA ASP A 4 10.01 6.10 -3.23
C ASP A 4 9.77 5.17 -2.03
N ILE A 5 9.30 3.95 -2.30
CA ILE A 5 9.10 2.91 -1.29
C ILE A 5 10.43 2.53 -0.61
N GLU A 6 11.49 2.36 -1.40
CA GLU A 6 12.82 2.04 -0.86
C GLU A 6 13.37 3.17 0.02
N MET A 7 13.18 4.43 -0.38
CA MET A 7 13.58 5.60 0.40
C MET A 7 12.80 5.69 1.72
N ASP A 8 11.48 5.48 1.68
CA ASP A 8 10.63 5.46 2.89
C ASP A 8 11.07 4.35 3.86
N LEU A 9 11.31 3.13 3.35
CA LEU A 9 11.80 2.01 4.15
C LEU A 9 13.18 2.27 4.75
N ALA A 10 14.09 2.91 3.99
CA ALA A 10 15.40 3.30 4.48
C ALA A 10 15.27 4.32 5.64
N GLY A 11 14.44 5.35 5.48
CA GLY A 11 14.17 6.33 6.52
C GLY A 11 13.53 5.71 7.78
N MET A 12 12.62 4.75 7.60
CA MET A 12 12.05 3.99 8.73
C MET A 12 13.11 3.18 9.47
N LYS A 13 13.98 2.49 8.74
CA LYS A 13 15.07 1.70 9.32
C LYS A 13 16.04 2.59 10.11
N GLU A 14 16.47 3.71 9.54
CA GLU A 14 17.35 4.68 10.20
C GLU A 14 16.72 5.25 11.47
N ALA A 15 15.41 5.53 11.44
CA ALA A 15 14.67 6.04 12.59
C ALA A 15 14.28 4.96 13.62
N GLY A 16 14.65 3.69 13.43
CA GLY A 16 14.26 2.60 14.33
C GLY A 16 12.73 2.40 14.38
N ARG A 17 12.03 2.64 13.27
CA ARG A 17 10.58 2.48 13.18
C ARG A 17 10.24 1.16 12.51
N VAL A 18 9.33 0.43 13.13
CA VAL A 18 8.71 -0.76 12.55
C VAL A 18 7.21 -0.54 12.48
N VAL A 19 6.54 -1.25 11.58
CA VAL A 19 5.08 -1.30 11.62
C VAL A 19 4.61 -2.64 12.14
N ARG A 20 3.52 -2.61 12.91
CA ARG A 20 2.89 -3.76 13.55
C ARG A 20 1.39 -3.72 13.32
N GLY A 21 0.77 -4.87 13.54
CA GLY A 21 -0.66 -5.05 13.39
C GLY A 21 -1.07 -5.53 12.00
N GLU A 22 -2.37 -5.57 11.79
CA GLU A 22 -2.99 -6.08 10.57
C GLU A 22 -3.38 -4.93 9.64
N ILE A 23 -3.25 -5.18 8.34
CA ILE A 23 -3.84 -4.34 7.30
C ILE A 23 -5.15 -5.01 6.92
N GLY A 24 -6.26 -4.29 7.02
CA GLY A 24 -7.52 -4.74 6.43
C GLY A 24 -7.50 -4.53 4.92
N ASP A 25 -7.92 -5.54 4.16
CA ASP A 25 -8.04 -5.51 2.70
C ASP A 25 -9.37 -6.08 2.20
N ASP A 26 -9.81 -5.63 1.01
CA ASP A 26 -10.95 -6.14 0.25
C ASP A 26 -10.65 -5.99 -1.25
N ALA A 27 -9.54 -6.61 -1.67
CA ALA A 27 -9.03 -6.47 -3.03
C ALA A 27 -9.93 -7.17 -4.06
N LYS A 28 -10.27 -6.43 -5.12
CA LYS A 28 -11.10 -6.90 -6.23
C LYS A 28 -10.47 -6.57 -7.57
N VAL A 29 -10.70 -7.42 -8.56
CA VAL A 29 -10.34 -7.07 -9.94
C VAL A 29 -11.36 -6.08 -10.48
N ALA A 30 -10.88 -4.93 -10.92
CA ALA A 30 -11.69 -3.89 -11.53
C ALA A 30 -11.77 -4.05 -13.06
N ASP A 31 -10.67 -4.45 -13.70
CA ASP A 31 -10.59 -4.59 -15.16
C ASP A 31 -9.48 -5.57 -15.60
N PHE A 32 -9.61 -6.06 -16.84
CA PHE A 32 -8.62 -6.90 -17.51
C PHE A 32 -8.43 -6.46 -18.97
N ASP A 33 -7.17 -6.36 -19.38
CA ASP A 33 -6.79 -6.11 -20.77
C ASP A 33 -5.82 -7.21 -21.21
N LEU A 34 -6.33 -8.11 -22.05
CA LEU A 34 -5.58 -9.25 -22.59
C LEU A 34 -5.05 -8.99 -24.00
N ASP A 35 -5.49 -7.91 -24.65
CA ASP A 35 -5.18 -7.59 -26.03
C ASP A 35 -3.88 -6.77 -26.16
N THR A 36 -3.33 -6.30 -25.04
CA THR A 36 -2.01 -5.67 -25.00
C THR A 36 -0.86 -6.66 -25.11
N LYS A 37 0.27 -6.20 -25.65
CA LYS A 37 1.52 -6.99 -25.78
C LYS A 37 1.90 -7.71 -24.48
N THR A 38 1.71 -7.04 -23.35
CA THR A 38 1.79 -7.63 -22.02
C THR A 38 0.39 -7.57 -21.41
N PRO A 39 -0.28 -8.70 -21.15
CA PRO A 39 -1.59 -8.70 -20.52
C PRO A 39 -1.53 -8.04 -19.15
N LYS A 40 -2.54 -7.23 -18.83
CA LYS A 40 -2.60 -6.47 -17.57
C LYS A 40 -3.97 -6.54 -16.92
N ALA A 41 -4.00 -6.31 -15.62
CA ALA A 41 -5.21 -6.23 -14.82
C ALA A 41 -5.16 -4.98 -13.95
N THR A 42 -6.31 -4.34 -13.76
CA THR A 42 -6.47 -3.27 -12.78
C THR A 42 -7.15 -3.85 -11.54
N LEU A 43 -6.51 -3.69 -10.40
CA LEU A 43 -6.99 -4.11 -9.10
C LEU A 43 -7.44 -2.88 -8.32
N LYS A 44 -8.51 -3.02 -7.56
CA LYS A 44 -8.98 -2.00 -6.61
C LYS A 44 -9.13 -2.64 -5.25
N ASP A 45 -8.54 -2.04 -4.23
CA ASP A 45 -8.53 -2.53 -2.86
C ASP A 45 -8.97 -1.43 -1.88
N CYS A 46 -9.79 -1.82 -0.91
CA CYS A 46 -10.16 -0.97 0.21
C CYS A 46 -9.21 -1.29 1.37
N VAL A 47 -8.21 -0.44 1.56
CA VAL A 47 -7.19 -0.62 2.60
C VAL A 47 -7.64 0.06 3.88
N ASP A 48 -7.72 -0.69 4.99
CA ASP A 48 -8.04 -0.19 6.33
C ASP A 48 -6.80 -0.31 7.25
N LEU A 49 -6.28 0.84 7.67
CA LEU A 49 -5.11 0.99 8.53
C LEU A 49 -5.48 1.20 10.01
N SER A 50 -6.74 0.98 10.40
CA SER A 50 -7.20 1.21 11.79
C SER A 50 -6.51 0.34 12.84
N GLN A 51 -5.91 -0.78 12.43
CA GLN A 51 -5.11 -1.66 13.31
C GLN A 51 -3.60 -1.62 12.97
N TYR A 52 -3.19 -0.73 12.08
CA TYR A 52 -1.83 -0.62 11.57
C TYR A 52 -1.09 0.50 12.29
N GLU A 53 -0.09 0.15 13.10
CA GLU A 53 0.55 1.08 14.03
C GLU A 53 2.06 1.15 13.82
N THR A 54 2.59 2.38 13.69
CA THR A 54 4.03 2.59 13.68
C THR A 54 4.56 2.54 15.11
N TYR A 55 5.59 1.73 15.33
CA TYR A 55 6.24 1.53 16.63
C TYR A 55 7.70 1.98 16.57
N ASP A 56 8.09 2.83 17.52
CA ASP A 56 9.47 3.24 17.73
C ASP A 56 10.15 2.24 18.67
N VAL A 57 11.13 1.49 18.15
CA VAL A 57 11.81 0.45 18.95
C VAL A 57 12.75 1.03 19.99
N GLN A 58 13.29 2.22 19.77
CA GLN A 58 14.23 2.87 20.70
C GLN A 58 13.48 3.49 21.88
N ALA A 59 12.36 4.16 21.58
CA ALA A 59 11.50 4.77 22.60
C ALA A 59 10.49 3.79 23.22
N ASN A 60 10.41 2.56 22.69
CA ASN A 60 9.53 1.49 23.14
C ASN A 60 8.06 1.92 23.25
N LYS A 61 7.55 2.60 22.22
CA LYS A 61 6.20 3.17 22.20
C LYS A 61 5.62 3.25 20.79
N VAL A 62 4.29 3.29 20.71
CA VAL A 62 3.56 3.61 19.48
C VAL A 62 3.76 5.08 19.12
N VAL A 63 4.04 5.33 17.84
CA VAL A 63 4.11 6.67 17.24
C VAL A 63 2.70 7.01 16.75
N PRO A 64 2.06 8.06 17.29
CA PRO A 64 0.74 8.44 16.81
C PRO A 64 0.82 8.91 15.36
N PRO A 65 -0.19 8.60 14.53
CA PRO A 65 -0.26 9.10 13.17
C PRO A 65 -0.32 10.64 13.17
N PRO A 66 0.16 11.31 12.11
CA PRO A 66 -0.06 12.74 11.90
C PRO A 66 -1.54 13.12 12.07
N MET A 67 -1.79 14.31 12.64
CA MET A 67 -3.15 14.81 12.80
C MET A 67 -3.90 14.84 11.46
N ASN A 68 -5.13 14.34 11.46
CA ASN A 68 -6.00 14.23 10.29
C ASN A 68 -5.53 13.28 9.18
N GLN A 69 -4.60 12.37 9.45
CA GLN A 69 -4.28 11.29 8.51
C GLN A 69 -5.53 10.39 8.31
N PRO A 70 -5.98 10.18 7.06
CA PRO A 70 -6.99 9.16 6.78
C PRO A 70 -6.49 7.77 7.17
N LEU A 71 -7.36 6.95 7.76
CA LEU A 71 -7.03 5.55 8.06
C LEU A 71 -7.55 4.58 6.99
N ARG A 72 -8.33 5.06 6.03
CA ARG A 72 -8.91 4.26 4.97
C ARG A 72 -8.57 4.82 3.62
N TYR A 73 -8.15 3.95 2.73
CA TYR A 73 -7.73 4.29 1.38
C TYR A 73 -8.38 3.37 0.37
N ILE A 74 -8.60 3.90 -0.83
CA ILE A 74 -8.86 3.12 -2.03
C ILE A 74 -7.54 3.05 -2.78
N ALA A 75 -6.93 1.87 -2.81
CA ALA A 75 -5.75 1.59 -3.60
C ALA A 75 -6.17 1.05 -4.98
N THR A 76 -5.62 1.62 -6.05
CA THR A 76 -5.76 1.12 -7.41
C THR A 76 -4.37 0.70 -7.89
N ALA A 77 -4.23 -0.55 -8.29
CA ALA A 77 -2.97 -1.10 -8.78
C ALA A 77 -3.11 -1.64 -10.20
N THR A 78 -2.05 -1.51 -10.99
CA THR A 78 -1.92 -2.20 -12.28
C THR A 78 -0.95 -3.35 -12.11
N ALA A 79 -1.39 -4.55 -12.49
CA ALA A 79 -0.57 -5.75 -12.48
C ALA A 79 -0.42 -6.31 -13.89
N GLU A 80 0.81 -6.51 -14.33
CA GLU A 80 1.14 -7.09 -15.63
C GLU A 80 1.56 -8.54 -15.50
N ARG A 81 1.27 -9.35 -16.53
CA ARG A 81 1.68 -10.75 -16.59
C ARG A 81 2.96 -10.92 -17.43
N TRP A 82 4.03 -11.37 -16.78
CA TRP A 82 5.36 -11.59 -17.36
C TRP A 82 5.77 -13.04 -17.16
N ASP A 83 5.90 -13.83 -18.23
CA ASP A 83 6.34 -15.23 -18.18
C ASP A 83 5.64 -16.07 -17.10
N GLY A 84 4.31 -15.92 -17.00
CA GLY A 84 3.49 -16.63 -16.01
C GLY A 84 3.50 -16.03 -14.60
N ARG A 85 4.34 -15.04 -14.31
CA ARG A 85 4.35 -14.26 -13.07
C ARG A 85 3.52 -12.99 -13.22
N ARG A 86 3.13 -12.41 -12.10
CA ARG A 86 2.39 -11.13 -12.03
C ARG A 86 3.29 -10.12 -11.34
N LEU A 87 3.47 -8.95 -11.96
CA LEU A 87 4.24 -7.85 -11.41
C LEU A 87 3.32 -6.64 -11.27
N VAL A 88 3.27 -6.05 -10.07
CA VAL A 88 2.60 -4.75 -9.88
C VAL A 88 3.52 -3.68 -10.44
N THR A 89 3.06 -2.97 -11.47
CA THR A 89 3.86 -1.95 -12.18
C THR A 89 3.47 -0.53 -11.77
N ASP A 90 2.25 -0.34 -11.26
CA ASP A 90 1.76 0.93 -10.73
C ASP A 90 0.83 0.70 -9.55
N ILE A 91 0.89 1.57 -8.54
CA ILE A 91 -0.03 1.59 -7.40
C ILE A 91 -0.27 3.01 -6.92
N ASN A 92 -1.53 3.42 -6.88
CA ASN A 92 -1.95 4.73 -6.38
C ASN A 92 -3.02 4.56 -5.30
N ALA A 93 -2.91 5.33 -4.21
CA ALA A 93 -3.87 5.30 -3.11
C ALA A 93 -4.52 6.67 -2.93
N THR A 94 -5.85 6.70 -2.84
CA THR A 94 -6.60 7.92 -2.52
C THR A 94 -7.34 7.70 -1.20
N ALA A 95 -7.39 8.73 -0.36
CA ALA A 95 -8.17 8.67 0.87
C ALA A 95 -9.63 8.30 0.55
N ALA A 96 -10.16 7.27 1.22
CA ALA A 96 -11.59 7.01 1.16
C ALA A 96 -12.28 8.19 1.86
N GLY A 97 -13.12 8.93 1.13
CA GLY A 97 -13.83 10.08 1.68
C GLY A 97 -14.58 9.69 2.96
N ARG A 98 -14.66 10.61 3.92
CA ARG A 98 -15.61 10.47 5.04
C ARG A 98 -17.02 10.39 4.43
N ALA A 99 -17.70 9.26 4.64
CA ALA A 99 -19.15 9.21 4.53
C ALA A 99 -19.77 10.14 5.59
#